data_AF-A0AAD5VJ06-F1
#
_entry.id   AF-A0AAD5VJ06-F1
#
_cell.length_a   1.000
_cell.length_b   1.000
_cell.length_c   1.000
_cell.angle_alpha   90.00
_cell.angle_beta   90.00
_cell.angle_gamma   90.00
#
_symmetry.space_group_name_H-M   'P 1'
#
loop_
_entity.id
_entity.type
_entity.pdbx_description
1 polymer ?
#
loop_
_entity_poly.entity_id
_entity_poly.type
_entity_poly.pdbx_seq_one_letter_code
_entity_poly.pdbx_strand_id
1 'polypeptide(L)'
;METTLSNTSSYLFGGALLALVGLVAYDRLPTAIGRTLSTAAPTKPLTRAQVTEMYPEGTWQRTAYDDYVRVLLDEELIFPCIYATKGFKADNQVYVFIDSDDLSDPRHIRALASGLVDYLPKARSLGPNTSLVLLAKQNP
;
A
#
# COMPACT_ATOMS: atom_id res chain seq x y z
N MET A 1 14.88 -39.29 -46.51
CA MET A 1 15.40 -38.05 -45.89
C MET A 1 14.21 -37.16 -45.60
N GLU A 2 13.45 -37.44 -44.54
CA GLU A 2 12.30 -36.65 -44.11
C GLU A 2 12.13 -36.84 -42.61
N THR A 3 12.17 -35.76 -41.82
CA THR A 3 11.42 -35.51 -40.56
C THR A 3 12.05 -34.32 -39.84
N THR A 4 11.57 -33.10 -40.13
CA THR A 4 11.85 -31.92 -39.29
C THR A 4 10.85 -30.80 -39.58
N LEU A 5 9.55 -31.06 -39.41
CA LEU A 5 8.51 -30.02 -39.60
C LEU A 5 7.28 -30.32 -38.73
N SER A 6 7.46 -30.48 -37.42
CA SER A 6 6.34 -30.52 -36.47
C SER A 6 6.82 -30.24 -35.05
N ASN A 7 7.26 -29.01 -34.77
CA ASN A 7 7.50 -28.59 -33.38
C ASN A 7 7.44 -27.08 -33.11
N THR A 8 7.23 -26.23 -34.12
CA THR A 8 7.17 -24.77 -33.93
C THR A 8 5.75 -24.25 -33.64
N SER A 9 4.70 -25.03 -33.91
CA SER A 9 3.29 -24.61 -33.70
C SER A 9 2.86 -24.67 -32.23
N SER A 10 3.37 -25.64 -31.47
CA SER A 10 2.95 -25.93 -30.09
C SER A 10 3.28 -24.81 -29.09
N TYR A 11 4.37 -24.07 -29.32
CA TYR A 11 4.86 -23.03 -28.40
C TYR A 11 4.11 -21.69 -28.54
N LEU A 12 3.64 -21.37 -29.75
CA LEU A 12 2.91 -20.13 -30.01
C LEU A 12 1.52 -20.15 -29.38
N PHE A 13 0.83 -21.30 -29.42
CA PHE A 13 -0.47 -21.47 -28.77
C PHE A 13 -0.35 -21.52 -27.24
N GLY A 14 0.69 -22.18 -26.69
CA GLY A 14 0.92 -22.22 -25.25
C GLY A 14 1.25 -20.85 -24.66
N GLY A 15 2.08 -20.05 -25.34
CA GLY A 15 2.44 -18.70 -24.90
C GLY A 15 1.27 -17.72 -24.92
N ALA A 16 0.45 -17.75 -25.98
CA ALA A 16 -0.74 -16.90 -26.09
C ALA A 16 -1.80 -17.25 -25.02
N LEU A 17 -2.01 -18.54 -24.73
CA LEU A 17 -2.96 -18.98 -23.71
C LEU A 17 -2.52 -18.57 -22.30
N LEU A 18 -1.23 -18.71 -21.96
CA LEU A 18 -0.70 -18.26 -20.68
C LEU A 18 -0.79 -16.73 -20.51
N ALA A 19 -0.53 -15.97 -21.57
CA ALA A 19 -0.68 -14.51 -21.55
C ALA A 19 -2.14 -14.08 -21.34
N LEU A 20 -3.09 -14.75 -22.02
CA LEU A 20 -4.53 -14.50 -21.87
C LEU A 20 -5.03 -14.89 -20.48
N VAL A 21 -4.60 -16.04 -19.94
CA VAL A 21 -4.94 -16.45 -18.56
C VAL A 21 -4.33 -15.47 -17.56
N GLY A 22 -3.10 -15.00 -17.78
CA GLY A 22 -2.46 -13.97 -16.96
C GLY A 22 -3.21 -12.65 -16.98
N LEU A 23 -3.64 -12.19 -18.16
CA LEU A 23 -4.44 -10.97 -18.33
C LEU A 23 -5.82 -11.08 -17.66
N VAL A 24 -6.52 -12.19 -17.88
CA VAL A 24 -7.84 -12.44 -17.25
C VAL A 24 -7.72 -12.58 -15.74
N ALA A 25 -6.66 -13.23 -15.24
CA ALA A 25 -6.42 -13.35 -13.80
C ALA A 25 -6.06 -11.99 -13.17
N TYR A 26 -5.26 -11.17 -13.87
CA TYR A 26 -4.89 -9.83 -13.41
C TYR A 26 -6.11 -8.90 -13.31
N ASP A 27 -7.02 -8.95 -14.29
CA ASP A 27 -8.28 -8.18 -14.28
C ASP A 27 -9.25 -8.66 -13.20
N ARG A 28 -9.18 -9.94 -12.79
CA ARG A 28 -10.04 -10.55 -11.77
C ARG A 28 -9.49 -10.42 -10.34
N LEU A 29 -8.20 -10.15 -10.18
CA LEU A 29 -7.57 -9.91 -8.87
C LEU A 29 -8.28 -8.81 -8.04
N PRO A 30 -8.61 -7.62 -8.60
CA PRO A 30 -9.28 -6.59 -7.80
C PRO A 30 -10.67 -7.02 -7.32
N THR A 31 -11.39 -7.84 -8.08
CA THR A 31 -12.75 -8.27 -7.71
C THR A 31 -12.77 -9.35 -6.63
N ALA A 32 -11.79 -10.26 -6.63
CA ALA A 32 -11.70 -11.33 -5.63
C ALA A 32 -11.24 -10.83 -4.25
N ILE A 33 -10.31 -9.87 -4.22
CA ILE A 33 -9.82 -9.27 -2.97
C ILE A 33 -10.93 -8.46 -2.28
N GLY A 34 -11.76 -7.73 -3.04
CA GLY A 34 -12.84 -6.92 -2.50
C GLY A 34 -13.93 -7.71 -1.76
N ARG A 35 -14.15 -8.99 -2.09
CA ARG A 35 -15.24 -9.79 -1.51
C ARG A 35 -14.86 -10.43 -0.17
N THR A 36 -13.58 -10.70 0.07
CA THR A 36 -13.10 -11.39 1.28
C THR A 36 -12.75 -10.44 2.44
N LEU A 37 -12.58 -9.15 2.15
CA LEU A 37 -12.25 -8.12 3.15
C LEU A 37 -13.49 -7.47 3.82
N SER A 38 -14.69 -7.86 3.40
CA SER A 38 -15.96 -7.12 3.62
C SER A 38 -16.47 -7.02 5.07
N THR A 39 -15.83 -7.63 6.06
CA THR A 39 -16.30 -7.61 7.47
C THR A 39 -15.58 -6.60 8.37
N ALA A 40 -14.45 -6.02 7.93
CA ALA A 40 -13.80 -4.94 8.67
C ALA A 40 -14.36 -3.58 8.23
N ALA A 41 -14.52 -2.65 9.18
CA ALA A 41 -14.88 -1.28 8.82
C ALA A 41 -13.84 -0.72 7.83
N PRO A 42 -14.28 -0.12 6.71
CA PRO A 42 -13.36 0.35 5.70
C PRO A 42 -12.44 1.41 6.28
N THR A 43 -11.13 1.15 6.23
CA THR A 43 -10.12 2.08 6.72
C THR A 43 -9.68 2.96 5.57
N LYS A 44 -10.07 4.24 5.60
CA LYS A 44 -9.69 5.22 4.59
C LYS A 44 -8.33 5.84 4.96
N PRO A 45 -7.32 5.82 4.07
CA PRO A 45 -6.08 6.55 4.30
C PRO A 45 -6.32 8.05 4.43
N LEU A 46 -5.55 8.68 5.31
CA LEU A 46 -5.69 10.08 5.68
C LEU A 46 -4.58 10.92 5.08
N THR A 47 -4.89 12.14 4.65
CA THR A 47 -3.86 13.14 4.32
C THR A 47 -3.25 13.71 5.59
N ARG A 48 -2.07 14.33 5.47
CA ARG A 48 -1.44 15.08 6.57
C ARG A 48 -2.39 16.07 7.26
N ALA A 49 -3.15 16.85 6.48
CA ALA A 49 -4.11 17.81 7.01
C ALA A 49 -5.22 17.13 7.83
N GLN A 50 -5.73 16.00 7.34
CA GLN A 50 -6.77 15.22 8.05
C GLN A 50 -6.23 14.59 9.34
N VAL A 51 -4.96 14.16 9.37
CA VAL A 51 -4.33 13.67 10.61
C VAL A 51 -4.32 14.77 11.66
N THR A 52 -3.85 15.97 11.31
CA THR A 52 -3.79 17.10 12.25
C THR A 52 -5.17 17.60 12.70
N GLU A 53 -6.18 17.49 11.83
CA GLU A 53 -7.55 17.88 12.13
C GLU A 53 -8.26 16.88 13.07
N MET A 54 -8.11 15.58 12.81
CA MET A 54 -8.85 14.54 13.55
C MET A 54 -8.16 14.09 14.82
N TYR A 55 -6.83 14.18 14.89
CA TYR A 55 -6.05 13.71 16.03
C TYR A 55 -5.35 14.88 16.72
N PRO A 56 -5.95 15.43 17.79
CA PRO A 56 -5.31 16.48 18.58
C PRO A 56 -4.07 15.93 19.30
N GLU A 57 -3.23 16.85 19.76
CA GLU A 57 -2.04 16.55 20.57
C GLU A 57 -2.42 15.78 21.84
N GLY A 58 -1.58 14.82 22.21
CA GLY A 58 -1.83 13.89 23.32
C GLY A 58 -2.54 12.59 22.93
N THR A 59 -3.11 12.50 21.73
CA THR A 59 -3.55 11.19 21.19
C THR A 59 -2.37 10.37 20.70
N TRP A 60 -2.46 9.04 20.79
CA TRP A 60 -1.37 8.17 20.36
C TRP A 60 -1.13 8.27 18.85
N GLN A 61 -2.17 8.48 18.04
CA GLN A 61 -2.07 8.68 16.60
C GLN A 61 -1.25 9.93 16.28
N ARG A 62 -1.53 11.04 16.98
CA ARG A 62 -0.80 12.28 16.80
C ARG A 62 0.66 12.12 17.22
N THR A 63 0.93 11.46 18.35
CA THR A 63 2.31 11.16 18.77
C THR A 63 3.06 10.32 17.73
N ALA A 64 2.47 9.22 17.26
CA ALA A 64 3.11 8.36 16.26
C ALA A 64 3.38 9.09 14.94
N TYR A 65 2.47 9.97 14.53
CA TYR A 65 2.65 10.82 13.35
C TYR A 65 3.77 11.85 13.55
N ASP A 66 3.76 12.57 14.68
CA ASP A 66 4.78 13.59 14.97
C ASP A 66 6.18 12.96 15.12
N ASP A 67 6.28 11.76 15.71
CA ASP A 67 7.52 10.98 15.78
C ASP A 67 8.03 10.59 14.40
N TYR A 68 7.15 10.12 13.53
CA TYR A 68 7.48 9.82 12.14
C TYR A 68 7.98 11.08 11.39
N VAL A 69 7.28 12.20 11.53
CA VAL A 69 7.67 13.48 10.91
C VAL A 69 9.03 13.95 11.41
N ARG A 70 9.28 13.85 12.71
CA ARG A 70 10.57 14.18 13.32
C ARG A 70 11.70 13.40 12.66
N VAL A 71 11.56 12.09 12.50
CA VAL A 71 12.58 11.26 11.82
C VAL A 71 12.78 11.66 10.36
N LEU A 72 11.73 12.05 9.64
CA LEU A 72 11.86 12.45 8.22
C LEU A 72 12.56 13.80 8.02
N LEU A 73 12.39 14.72 8.97
CA LEU A 73 12.87 16.10 8.88
C LEU A 73 14.18 16.34 9.65
N ASP A 74 14.65 15.35 10.39
CA ASP A 74 15.93 15.42 11.09
C ASP A 74 17.10 15.40 10.09
N GLU A 75 17.76 16.55 9.95
CA GLU A 75 18.90 16.74 9.05
C GLU A 75 20.21 16.21 9.66
N GLU A 76 20.23 15.87 10.95
CA GLU A 76 21.39 15.28 11.64
C GLU A 76 21.43 13.76 11.48
N LEU A 77 20.30 13.12 11.13
CA LEU A 77 20.28 11.70 10.79
C LEU A 77 21.10 11.46 9.51
N ILE A 78 22.03 10.51 9.60
CA ILE A 78 22.95 10.19 8.50
C ILE A 78 22.21 9.49 7.34
N PHE A 79 21.07 8.85 7.60
CA PHE A 79 20.33 8.04 6.62
C PHE A 79 18.80 8.25 6.62
N PRO A 80 18.26 9.47 6.50
CA PRO A 80 16.83 9.64 6.26
C PRO A 80 16.48 9.01 4.90
N CYS A 81 15.32 8.36 4.84
CA CYS A 81 14.80 7.85 3.58
C CYS A 81 14.45 9.04 2.67
N ILE A 82 15.38 9.41 1.77
CA ILE A 82 15.26 10.58 0.88
C ILE A 82 13.90 10.62 0.16
N TYR A 83 13.40 9.47 -0.30
CA TYR A 83 12.10 9.38 -0.97
C TYR A 83 10.93 9.63 -0.03
N ALA A 84 10.99 9.15 1.21
CA ALA A 84 9.97 9.44 2.21
C ALA A 84 9.98 10.93 2.56
N THR A 85 11.13 11.54 2.83
CA THR A 85 11.23 12.98 3.11
C THR A 85 10.73 13.82 1.93
N LYS A 86 11.10 13.48 0.68
CA LYS A 86 10.59 14.15 -0.52
C LYS A 86 9.08 13.98 -0.68
N GLY A 87 8.55 12.79 -0.42
CA GLY A 87 7.11 12.51 -0.46
C GLY A 87 6.35 13.31 0.59
N PHE A 88 6.88 13.39 1.81
CA PHE A 88 6.30 14.16 2.90
C PHE A 88 6.27 15.67 2.59
N LYS A 89 7.41 16.24 2.18
CA LYS A 89 7.51 17.66 1.82
C LYS A 89 6.59 18.07 0.67
N ALA A 90 6.21 17.11 -0.19
CA ALA A 90 5.33 17.33 -1.34
C ALA A 90 3.86 16.92 -1.11
N ASP A 91 3.47 16.54 0.11
CA ASP A 91 2.12 16.05 0.42
C ASP A 91 1.69 14.78 -0.36
N ASN A 92 2.65 13.95 -0.77
CA ASN A 92 2.37 12.73 -1.53
C ASN A 92 2.03 11.52 -0.62
N GLN A 93 2.14 11.67 0.70
CA GLN A 93 1.94 10.58 1.66
C GLN A 93 0.51 10.55 2.21
N VAL A 94 0.00 9.34 2.46
CA VAL A 94 -1.24 9.11 3.19
C VAL A 94 -1.03 8.13 4.33
N TYR A 95 -1.83 8.24 5.38
CA TYR A 95 -1.60 7.59 6.66
C TYR A 95 -2.74 6.63 7.02
N VAL A 96 -2.39 5.45 7.50
CA VAL A 96 -3.30 4.48 8.11
C VAL A 96 -2.81 4.20 9.53
N PHE A 97 -3.74 4.14 10.48
CA PHE A 97 -3.46 3.92 11.89
C PHE A 97 -3.98 2.56 12.32
N ILE A 98 -3.16 1.81 13.05
CA ILE A 98 -3.53 0.54 13.68
C ILE A 98 -3.27 0.65 15.18
N ASP A 99 -4.24 0.26 15.99
CA ASP A 99 -4.26 0.46 17.45
C ASP A 99 -3.44 -0.56 18.25
N SER A 100 -2.55 -1.30 17.58
CA SER A 100 -1.64 -2.28 18.17
C SER A 100 -0.41 -2.49 17.29
N ASP A 101 0.68 -2.97 17.88
CA ASP A 101 1.90 -3.42 17.21
C ASP A 101 1.86 -4.90 16.79
N ASP A 102 0.85 -5.65 17.23
CA ASP A 102 0.59 -6.99 16.72
C ASP A 102 0.00 -6.94 15.30
N LEU A 103 0.86 -6.81 14.30
CA LEU A 103 0.48 -6.81 12.89
C LEU A 103 0.01 -8.19 12.39
N SER A 104 0.13 -9.25 13.19
CA SER A 104 -0.35 -10.58 12.84
C SER A 104 -1.85 -10.75 13.06
N ASP A 105 -2.48 -9.88 13.86
CA ASP A 105 -3.92 -9.90 14.07
C ASP A 105 -4.67 -9.70 12.73
N PRO A 106 -5.55 -10.64 12.33
CA PRO A 106 -6.34 -10.51 11.12
C PRO A 106 -7.14 -9.20 11.01
N ARG A 107 -7.50 -8.55 12.12
CA ARG A 107 -8.18 -7.23 12.12
C ARG A 107 -7.29 -6.15 11.53
N HIS A 108 -6.01 -6.12 11.91
CA HIS A 108 -5.02 -5.15 11.45
C HIS A 108 -4.65 -5.39 9.99
N ILE A 109 -4.51 -6.65 9.60
CA ILE A 109 -4.29 -7.04 8.21
C ILE A 109 -5.46 -6.56 7.33
N ARG A 110 -6.72 -6.74 7.78
CA ARG A 110 -7.89 -6.26 7.04
C ARG A 110 -7.96 -4.74 6.97
N ALA A 111 -7.59 -4.02 8.04
CA ALA A 111 -7.54 -2.56 8.05
C ALA A 111 -6.53 -2.04 7.02
N LEU A 112 -5.30 -2.58 7.00
CA LEU A 112 -4.29 -2.24 6.01
C LEU A 112 -4.74 -2.59 4.59
N ALA A 113 -5.33 -3.78 4.39
CA ALA A 113 -5.83 -4.20 3.09
C ALA A 113 -6.95 -3.28 2.58
N SER A 114 -7.87 -2.86 3.45
CA SER A 114 -8.89 -1.87 3.10
C SER A 114 -8.26 -0.53 2.72
N GLY A 115 -7.24 -0.07 3.44
CA GLY A 115 -6.50 1.15 3.11
C GLY A 115 -5.81 1.07 1.75
N LEU A 116 -5.21 -0.08 1.43
CA LEU A 116 -4.59 -0.35 0.14
C LEU A 116 -5.61 -0.31 -1.02
N VAL A 117 -6.79 -0.89 -0.82
CA VAL A 117 -7.87 -0.87 -1.83
C VAL A 117 -8.28 0.56 -2.18
N ASP A 118 -8.34 1.47 -1.20
CA ASP A 118 -8.65 2.89 -1.46
C ASP A 118 -7.45 3.67 -2.05
N TYR A 119 -6.23 3.34 -1.61
CA TYR A 119 -5.00 4.02 -2.00
C TYR A 119 -4.56 3.70 -3.44
N LEU A 120 -4.51 2.42 -3.82
CA LEU A 120 -3.89 1.98 -5.07
C LEU A 120 -4.47 2.64 -6.33
N PRO A 121 -5.80 2.82 -6.48
CA PRO A 121 -6.36 3.51 -7.63
C PRO A 121 -5.91 4.99 -7.74
N LYS A 122 -5.58 5.63 -6.62
CA LYS A 122 -5.21 7.05 -6.52
C LYS A 122 -3.71 7.28 -6.49
N ALA A 123 -2.91 6.26 -6.19
CA ALA A 123 -1.47 6.36 -5.98
C ALA A 123 -0.76 7.12 -7.10
N ARG A 124 -1.10 6.86 -8.37
CA ARG A 124 -0.49 7.54 -9.52
C ARG A 124 -0.75 9.05 -9.57
N SER A 125 -1.89 9.51 -9.02
CA SER A 125 -2.24 10.93 -8.93
C SER A 125 -1.67 11.64 -7.72
N LEU A 126 -1.23 10.90 -6.69
CA LEU A 126 -0.69 11.46 -5.45
C LEU A 126 0.76 11.94 -5.58
N GLY A 127 1.44 11.64 -6.70
CA GLY A 127 2.77 12.15 -6.99
C GLY A 127 3.86 11.07 -7.04
N PRO A 128 5.08 11.43 -7.48
CA PRO A 128 6.15 10.48 -7.81
C PRO A 128 6.75 9.76 -6.59
N ASN A 129 6.58 10.32 -5.40
CA ASN A 129 7.08 9.77 -4.14
C ASN A 129 5.92 9.44 -3.18
N THR A 130 4.80 8.98 -3.73
CA THR A 130 3.65 8.61 -2.91
C THR A 130 3.93 7.37 -2.07
N SER A 131 3.46 7.39 -0.83
CA SER A 131 3.58 6.28 0.11
C SER A 131 2.30 6.16 0.93
N LEU A 132 1.85 4.92 1.13
CA LEU A 132 0.91 4.58 2.18
C LEU A 132 1.73 4.27 3.44
N VAL A 133 1.63 5.13 4.45
CA VAL A 133 2.37 5.03 5.70
C VAL A 133 1.47 4.39 6.75
N LEU A 134 1.88 3.24 7.28
CA LEU A 134 1.22 2.58 8.39
C LEU A 134 1.88 3.01 9.71
N LEU A 135 1.08 3.55 10.62
CA LEU A 135 1.51 3.91 11.97
C LEU A 135 0.77 3.04 12.99
N ALA A 136 1.53 2.21 13.70
CA ALA A 136 1.01 1.29 14.69
C ALA A 136 1.24 1.85 16.10
N LYS A 137 0.25 1.67 16.97
CA LYS A 137 0.39 1.97 18.40
C LYS A 137 1.39 0.98 19.00
N GLN A 138 2.45 1.50 19.62
CA GLN A 138 3.36 0.67 20.41
C GLN A 138 2.66 0.25 21.71
N ASN A 139 2.57 -1.05 21.97
CA ASN A 139 2.13 -1.54 23.26
C ASN A 139 3.38 -1.66 24.17
N PRO A 140 3.31 -1.16 25.41
CA PRO A 140 4.42 -1.26 26.36
C PRO A 140 4.68 -2.70 26.82
#